data_AF-A0AA94EMI0-F1
#
_entry.id   AF-A0AA94EMI0-F1
#
_cell.length_a   1.000
_cell.length_b   1.000
_cell.length_c   1.000
_cell.angle_alpha   90.00
_cell.angle_beta   90.00
_cell.angle_gamma   90.00
#
_symmetry.space_group_name_H-M   'P 1'
#
loop_
_entity.id
_entity.type
_entity.pdbx_description
1 polymer ?
#
loop_
_entity_poly.entity_id
_entity_poly.type
_entity_poly.pdbx_seq_one_letter_code
_entity_poly.pdbx_strand_id
1 'polypeptide(L)'
;MVKYKTISQFATESGYTEAAIRAKIADGTWPNGLVWRHAPDNKPLISVDGYAEWVESAAASGRRRKVALRSVSCSRAPNAASASQLSPPPLT
;
A
#
# COMPACT_ATOMS: atom_id res chain seq x y z
N MET A 1 -17.48 -23.02 -17.49
CA MET A 1 -17.26 -22.15 -16.32
C MET A 1 -17.52 -20.71 -16.71
N VAL A 2 -18.26 -19.96 -15.88
CA VAL A 2 -18.61 -18.56 -16.17
C VAL A 2 -17.42 -17.68 -15.83
N LYS A 3 -16.85 -16.98 -16.81
CA LYS A 3 -15.64 -16.15 -16.64
C LYS A 3 -15.88 -14.86 -15.87
N TYR A 4 -17.13 -14.39 -15.86
CA TYR A 4 -17.53 -13.12 -15.23
C TYR A 4 -18.75 -13.34 -14.34
N LYS A 5 -18.68 -12.82 -13.11
CA LYS A 5 -19.77 -12.87 -12.13
C LYS A 5 -20.19 -11.46 -11.73
N THR A 6 -21.45 -11.31 -11.38
CA THR A 6 -21.93 -10.07 -10.75
C THR A 6 -21.40 -9.98 -9.33
N ILE A 7 -21.36 -8.76 -8.78
CA ILE A 7 -20.96 -8.52 -7.39
C ILE A 7 -21.77 -9.40 -6.43
N SER A 8 -23.09 -9.53 -6.65
CA SER A 8 -23.97 -10.31 -5.77
C SER A 8 -23.63 -11.81 -5.77
N GLN A 9 -23.44 -12.42 -6.95
CA GLN A 9 -23.00 -13.82 -7.03
C GLN A 9 -21.63 -14.03 -6.38
N PHE A 10 -20.67 -13.15 -6.69
CA PHE A 10 -19.33 -13.26 -6.14
C PHE A 10 -19.34 -13.09 -4.61
N ALA A 11 -20.14 -12.17 -4.08
CA ALA A 11 -20.33 -11.97 -2.65
C ALA A 11 -20.80 -13.26 -1.94
N THR A 12 -21.80 -13.94 -2.50
CA THR A 12 -22.31 -15.21 -1.95
C THR A 12 -21.25 -16.32 -1.93
N GLU A 13 -20.44 -16.42 -2.98
CA GLU A 13 -19.45 -17.50 -3.09
C GLU A 13 -18.17 -17.25 -2.30
N SER A 14 -17.69 -16.00 -2.27
CA SER A 14 -16.45 -15.62 -1.60
C SER A 14 -16.64 -15.27 -0.12
N GLY A 15 -17.88 -15.04 0.31
CA GLY A 15 -18.21 -14.60 1.68
C GLY A 15 -17.95 -13.11 1.92
N TYR A 16 -17.60 -12.34 0.88
CA TYR A 16 -17.52 -10.89 0.99
C TYR A 16 -18.90 -10.25 0.94
N THR A 17 -19.06 -9.11 1.61
CA THR A 17 -20.26 -8.28 1.41
C THR A 17 -20.13 -7.48 0.12
N GLU A 18 -21.26 -7.20 -0.53
CA GLU A 18 -21.27 -6.36 -1.74
C GLU A 18 -20.66 -4.98 -1.50
N ALA A 19 -20.86 -4.43 -0.30
CA ALA A 19 -20.28 -3.16 0.12
C ALA A 19 -18.75 -3.22 0.20
N ALA A 20 -18.17 -4.30 0.75
CA ALA A 20 -16.72 -4.49 0.82
C ALA A 20 -16.10 -4.61 -0.57
N ILE A 21 -16.79 -5.28 -1.50
CA ILE A 21 -16.35 -5.39 -2.90
C ILE A 21 -16.33 -4.01 -3.56
N ARG A 22 -17.42 -3.23 -3.43
CA ARG A 22 -17.50 -1.87 -3.98
C ARG A 22 -16.44 -0.95 -3.38
N ALA A 23 -16.19 -1.05 -2.06
CA ALA A 23 -15.12 -0.31 -1.39
C ALA A 23 -13.75 -0.65 -2.01
N LYS A 24 -13.41 -1.94 -2.17
CA LYS A 24 -12.13 -2.36 -2.80
C LYS A 24 -11.95 -1.88 -4.23
N ILE A 25 -13.05 -1.77 -4.99
CA ILE A 25 -13.05 -1.20 -6.34
C ILE A 25 -12.82 0.32 -6.27
N ALA A 26 -13.51 1.03 -5.37
CA ALA A 26 -13.38 2.46 -5.19
C ALA A 26 -11.99 2.88 -4.66
N ASP A 27 -11.44 2.10 -3.73
CA ASP A 27 -10.11 2.29 -3.15
C ASP A 27 -8.98 2.00 -4.16
N GLY A 28 -9.30 1.44 -5.34
CA GLY A 28 -8.32 1.07 -6.36
C GLY A 28 -7.46 -0.14 -5.99
N THR A 29 -7.83 -0.87 -4.93
CA THR A 29 -7.13 -2.12 -4.52
C THR A 29 -7.27 -3.19 -5.61
N TRP A 30 -8.40 -3.20 -6.30
CA TRP A 30 -8.66 -4.11 -7.41
C TRP A 30 -8.40 -3.43 -8.76
N PRO A 31 -7.42 -3.91 -9.54
CA PRO A 31 -7.11 -3.33 -10.84
C PRO A 31 -8.26 -3.53 -11.84
N ASN A 32 -8.67 -2.43 -12.48
CA ASN A 32 -9.64 -2.42 -13.57
C ASN A 32 -9.05 -3.13 -14.80
N GLY A 33 -9.83 -3.98 -15.44
CA GLY A 33 -9.47 -4.76 -16.62
C GLY A 33 -8.90 -6.14 -16.31
N LEU A 34 -8.36 -6.35 -15.10
CA LEU A 34 -7.83 -7.62 -14.62
C LEU A 34 -8.84 -8.31 -13.67
N VAL A 35 -9.09 -7.73 -12.49
CA VAL A 35 -10.00 -8.33 -11.47
C VAL A 35 -11.45 -7.99 -11.74
N TRP A 36 -11.73 -6.77 -12.20
CA TRP A 36 -13.09 -6.33 -12.50
C TRP A 36 -13.13 -5.56 -13.81
N ARG A 37 -14.29 -5.57 -14.47
CA ARG A 37 -14.52 -4.88 -15.75
C ARG A 37 -15.91 -4.27 -15.78
N HIS A 38 -16.06 -3.14 -16.46
CA HIS A 38 -17.37 -2.58 -16.78
C HIS A 38 -18.04 -3.37 -17.90
N ALA A 39 -19.24 -3.89 -17.63
CA ALA A 39 -20.12 -4.41 -18.67
C ALA A 39 -20.58 -3.27 -19.60
N PRO A 40 -20.98 -3.58 -20.85
CA PRO A 40 -21.66 -2.61 -21.71
C PRO A 40 -22.93 -2.02 -21.05
N ASP A 41 -23.52 -2.74 -20.09
CA ASP A 41 -24.70 -2.31 -19.32
C ASP A 41 -24.37 -1.38 -18.13
N ASN A 42 -23.17 -0.80 -18.05
CA ASN A 42 -22.67 0.00 -16.92
C ASN A 42 -22.68 -0.73 -15.56
N LYS A 43 -22.64 -2.07 -15.59
CA LYS A 43 -22.56 -2.89 -14.37
C LYS A 43 -21.14 -3.39 -14.14
N PRO A 44 -20.59 -3.29 -12.93
CA PRO A 44 -19.31 -3.89 -12.59
C PRO A 44 -19.44 -5.42 -12.55
N LEU A 45 -18.62 -6.09 -13.35
CA LEU A 45 -18.45 -7.54 -13.37
C LEU A 45 -17.08 -7.90 -12.79
N ILE A 46 -17.02 -9.00 -12.06
CA ILE A 46 -15.80 -9.55 -11.46
C ILE A 46 -15.37 -10.75 -12.28
N SER A 47 -14.10 -10.80 -12.67
CA SER A 47 -13.52 -11.99 -13.28
C SER A 47 -12.95 -12.89 -12.19
N VAL A 48 -13.41 -14.14 -12.14
CA VAL A 48 -12.92 -15.11 -11.14
C VAL A 48 -11.45 -15.45 -11.41
N ASP A 49 -11.08 -15.62 -12.68
CA ASP A 49 -9.69 -15.89 -13.09
C ASP A 49 -8.78 -14.72 -12.72
N GLY A 50 -9.19 -13.49 -13.06
CA GLY A 50 -8.40 -12.30 -12.72
C GLY A 50 -8.29 -12.05 -11.21
N TYR A 51 -9.31 -12.42 -10.42
CA TYR A 51 -9.21 -12.42 -8.96
C TYR A 51 -8.18 -13.43 -8.47
N ALA A 52 -8.17 -14.66 -8.99
CA ALA A 52 -7.18 -15.68 -8.62
C ALA A 52 -5.76 -15.22 -8.93
N GLU A 53 -5.50 -14.71 -10.15
CA GLU A 53 -4.19 -14.15 -10.53
C GLU A 53 -3.77 -12.98 -9.64
N TRP A 54 -4.72 -12.11 -9.26
CA TRP A 54 -4.45 -11.01 -8.34
C TRP A 54 -4.15 -11.49 -6.93
N VAL A 55 -4.86 -12.48 -6.40
CA VAL A 55 -4.57 -13.07 -5.09
C VAL A 55 -3.18 -13.69 -5.07
N GLU A 56 -2.83 -14.45 -6.12
CA GLU A 56 -1.49 -15.05 -6.27
C GLU A 56 -0.40 -13.98 -6.40
N SER A 57 -0.66 -12.93 -7.18
CA SER A 57 0.26 -11.80 -7.35
C SER A 57 0.40 -10.96 -6.07
N ALA A 58 -0.69 -10.77 -5.32
CA ALA A 58 -0.69 -10.07 -4.03
C ALA A 58 0.10 -10.86 -2.99
N ALA A 59 -0.11 -12.18 -2.90
CA ALA A 59 0.67 -13.08 -2.07
C ALA A 59 2.17 -13.06 -2.44
N ALA A 60 2.48 -13.02 -3.74
CA ALA A 60 3.85 -12.87 -4.23
C ALA A 60 4.46 -11.49 -3.90
N SER A 61 3.67 -10.42 -4.00
CA SER A 61 4.10 -9.04 -3.71
C SER A 61 4.31 -8.75 -2.22
N GLY A 62 3.73 -9.59 -1.34
CA GLY A 62 3.99 -9.59 0.10
C GLY A 62 5.47 -9.81 0.46
N ARG A 63 6.29 -10.29 -0.48
CA ARG A 63 7.73 -10.44 -0.29
C ARG A 63 8.55 -9.16 -0.50
N ARG A 64 7.96 -8.04 -0.94
CA ARG A 64 8.74 -6.80 -1.12
C ARG A 64 7.92 -5.51 -1.04
N ARG A 65 7.63 -5.08 0.18
CA ARG A 65 7.87 -3.68 0.58
C ARG A 65 8.50 -3.64 1.96
N LYS A 66 9.81 -3.93 2.02
CA LYS A 66 10.67 -3.16 2.93
C LYS A 66 10.55 -1.73 2.42
N VAL A 67 9.58 -0.98 2.96
CA VAL A 67 9.71 0.47 2.99
C VAL A 67 11.00 0.67 3.78
N ALA A 68 12.10 0.88 3.05
CA ALA A 68 13.26 1.48 3.65
C ALA A 68 12.78 2.87 4.04
N LEU A 69 12.30 2.99 5.28
CA LEU A 69 12.21 4.25 5.97
C LEU A 69 13.65 4.77 5.92
N ARG A 70 13.95 5.63 4.95
CA ARG A 70 15.19 6.40 4.96
C ARG A 70 15.05 7.26 6.21
N SER A 71 15.58 6.75 7.32
CA SER A 71 15.82 7.53 8.52
C SER A 71 16.59 8.75 8.06
N VAL A 72 15.94 9.92 8.11
CA VAL A 72 16.63 11.19 8.06
C VAL A 72 17.39 11.27 9.40
N SER A 73 18.51 10.57 9.48
CA SER A 73 19.46 10.77 10.55
C SER A 73 20.11 12.13 10.28
N CYS A 74 19.55 13.17 10.89
CA CYS A 74 20.27 14.42 11.10
C CYS A 74 21.54 14.09 11.89
N SER A 75 22.66 13.95 11.19
CA SER A 75 23.99 13.94 11.79
C SER A 75 24.28 15.36 12.29
N ARG A 76 23.74 15.73 13.45
CA ARG A 76 24.18 16.93 14.16
C ARG A 76 25.50 16.60 14.83
N ALA A 77 26.60 17.04 14.24
CA ALA A 77 27.94 16.85 14.76
C ALA A 77 28.11 17.53 16.13
N PRO A 78 28.80 16.90 17.10
CA PRO A 78 29.21 17.58 18.32
C PRO A 78 30.55 18.28 18.07
N ASN A 79 30.61 19.62 18.12
CA ASN A 79 31.89 20.30 18.27
C ASN A 79 32.25 20.39 19.76
N ALA A 80 32.85 19.32 20.29
CA ALA A 80 33.57 19.39 21.55
C ALA A 80 34.88 20.16 21.32
N ALA A 81 34.84 21.49 21.41
CA ALA A 81 36.05 22.30 21.54
C ALA A 81 36.50 22.23 23.01
N SER A 82 37.46 21.34 23.28
CA SER A 82 38.19 21.28 24.54
C SER A 82 39.49 22.07 24.40
N ALA A 83 39.64 23.15 25.17
CA ALA A 83 40.93 23.77 25.48
C ALA A 83 40.79 24.57 26.78
N SER A 84 41.03 23.91 27.90
CA SER A 84 41.32 24.56 29.19
C SER A 84 42.77 25.06 29.16
N GLN A 85 43.06 26.35 29.40
CA GLN A 85 44.28 26.84 30.09
C GLN A 85 44.12 28.32 30.53
N LEU A 86 43.82 28.51 31.82
CA LEU A 86 44.45 29.45 32.78
C LEU A 86 44.88 30.86 32.34
N SER A 87 44.15 31.90 32.79
CA SER A 87 44.61 33.10 33.56
C SER A 87 43.62 34.30 33.45
N PRO A 88 43.26 35.03 34.54
CA PRO A 88 42.62 36.36 34.48
C PRO A 88 43.66 37.51 34.62
N PRO A 89 43.29 38.79 34.87
CA PRO A 89 42.74 39.93 34.09
C PRO A 89 43.87 40.96 33.67
N PRO A 90 43.70 42.27 33.32
CA PRO A 90 43.23 43.36 34.22
C PRO A 90 42.41 44.52 33.58
N LEU A 91 41.86 45.38 34.46
CA LEU A 91 41.22 46.67 34.18
C LEU A 91 42.23 47.75 33.77
N THR A 92 41.90 48.57 32.77
CA THR A 92 42.33 49.97 32.66
C THR A 92 41.19 50.75 32.00
#